data_AF-A0A378QNQ5-F1
#
_entry.id   AF-A0A378QNQ5-F1
#
_cell.length_a   1.000
_cell.length_b   1.000
_cell.length_c   1.000
_cell.angle_alpha   90.00
_cell.angle_beta   90.00
_cell.angle_gamma   90.00
#
_symmetry.space_group_name_H-M   'P 1'
#
loop_
_entity.id
_entity.type
_entity.pdbx_description
1 polymer ?
#
loop_
_entity_poly.entity_id
_entity_poly.type
_entity_poly.pdbx_seq_one_letter_code
_entity_poly.pdbx_strand_id
1 'polypeptide(L)'
;MSFARFCDWGGGVVSWVAEGLGRSGVGQITLVDMDVIAESNINRQLPALSSTLGESKVLVVAQRLHDINPDVVVNAIDDFFDCR
;
A
#
# COMPACT_ATOMS: atom_id res chain seq x y z
N MET A 1 17.32 1.64 11.39
CA MET A 1 15.95 1.35 10.95
C MET A 1 15.57 2.39 9.91
N SER A 2 15.35 1.98 8.67
CA SER A 2 14.92 2.89 7.59
C SER A 2 13.41 3.05 7.66
N PHE A 3 12.93 4.28 7.50
CA PHE A 3 11.51 4.64 7.53
C PHE A 3 11.10 5.15 6.16
N ALA A 4 9.96 4.68 5.65
CA ALA A 4 9.39 5.16 4.39
C ALA A 4 7.94 5.62 4.60
N ARG A 5 7.61 6.80 4.10
CA ARG A 5 6.27 7.38 4.15
C ARG A 5 5.83 7.74 2.74
N PHE A 6 4.68 7.22 2.32
CA PHE A 6 4.08 7.54 1.04
C PHE A 6 2.76 8.26 1.27
N CYS A 7 2.63 9.45 0.67
CA CYS A 7 1.35 10.14 0.54
C CYS A 7 0.84 9.90 -0.88
N ASP A 8 -0.47 9.69 -1.02
CA ASP A 8 -1.18 9.59 -2.31
C ASP A 8 -0.81 8.33 -3.12
N TRP A 9 -1.48 7.24 -2.77
CA TRP A 9 -1.40 5.92 -3.37
C TRP A 9 -2.13 5.77 -4.73
N GLY A 10 -2.71 6.85 -5.27
CA GLY A 10 -3.49 6.83 -6.53
C GLY A 10 -2.71 6.36 -7.78
N GLY A 11 -1.38 6.29 -7.71
CA GLY A 11 -0.51 5.87 -8.81
C GLY A 11 -0.16 4.37 -8.83
N GLY A 12 -0.23 3.75 -10.01
CA GLY A 12 0.24 2.37 -10.25
C GLY A 12 1.62 2.09 -9.67
N VAL A 13 2.53 3.05 -9.77
CA VAL A 13 3.94 2.95 -9.35
C VAL A 13 4.12 2.74 -7.84
N VAL A 14 3.34 3.43 -7.00
CA VAL A 14 3.55 3.43 -5.54
C VAL A 14 3.33 2.04 -4.94
N SER A 15 2.39 1.29 -5.49
CA SER A 15 2.12 -0.09 -5.06
C SER A 15 3.31 -1.04 -5.24
N TRP A 16 4.09 -0.87 -6.32
CA TRP A 16 5.32 -1.63 -6.56
C TRP A 16 6.48 -1.17 -5.68
N VAL A 17 6.54 0.13 -5.37
CA VAL A 17 7.55 0.67 -4.45
C VAL A 17 7.35 0.09 -3.05
N ALA A 18 6.12 0.09 -2.54
CA ALA A 18 5.82 -0.48 -1.22
C ALA A 18 6.23 -1.96 -1.14
N GLU A 19 5.86 -2.76 -2.15
CA GLU A 19 6.28 -4.16 -2.29
C GLU A 19 7.81 -4.31 -2.27
N GLY A 20 8.52 -3.51 -3.07
CA GLY A 20 9.97 -3.52 -3.14
C GLY A 20 10.63 -3.21 -1.79
N LEU A 21 10.09 -2.24 -1.05
CA LEU A 21 10.59 -1.87 0.27
C LEU A 21 10.32 -2.96 1.31
N GLY A 22 9.13 -3.56 1.31
CA GLY A 22 8.80 -4.70 2.18
C GLY A 22 9.75 -5.86 1.95
N ARG A 23 10.06 -6.17 0.68
CA ARG A 23 11.02 -7.22 0.28
C ARG A 23 12.48 -6.85 0.58
N SER A 24 12.80 -5.57 0.74
CA SER A 24 14.15 -5.09 1.04
C SER A 24 14.43 -4.97 2.54
N GLY A 25 13.50 -5.39 3.40
CA GLY A 25 13.67 -5.33 4.85
C GLY A 25 13.51 -3.94 5.46
N VAL A 26 12.77 -3.04 4.80
CA VAL A 26 12.34 -1.79 5.44
C VAL A 26 11.42 -2.14 6.60
N GLY A 27 11.80 -1.72 7.81
CA GLY A 27 11.11 -2.12 9.04
C GLY A 27 9.82 -1.35 9.32
N GLN A 28 9.63 -0.18 8.70
CA GLN A 28 8.41 0.61 8.91
C GLN A 28 8.00 1.35 7.64
N ILE A 29 6.73 1.19 7.27
CA ILE A 29 6.12 1.75 6.06
C ILE A 29 4.79 2.42 6.43
N THR A 30 4.59 3.67 6.03
CA THR A 30 3.29 4.35 6.16
C THR A 30 2.62 4.48 4.80
N LEU A 31 1.38 3.98 4.71
CA LEU A 31 0.55 3.94 3.50
C LEU A 31 -0.66 4.84 3.70
N VAL A 32 -0.93 5.72 2.74
CA VAL A 32 -2.09 6.62 2.80
C VAL A 32 -2.80 6.68 1.44
N ASP A 33 -4.03 6.18 1.41
CA ASP A 33 -5.00 6.23 0.31
C ASP A 33 -6.41 6.21 0.92
N MET A 34 -7.38 6.85 0.26
CA MET A 34 -8.81 6.74 0.60
C MET A 34 -9.58 5.94 -0.48
N ASP A 35 -8.93 5.58 -1.58
CA ASP A 35 -9.56 4.83 -2.65
C ASP A 35 -9.68 3.34 -2.32
N VAL A 36 -10.73 2.75 -2.88
CA VAL A 36 -10.89 1.30 -3.01
C VAL A 36 -10.33 0.81 -4.35
N ILE A 37 -10.06 -0.49 -4.43
CA ILE A 37 -9.61 -1.15 -5.65
C ILE A 37 -10.77 -1.20 -6.65
N ALA A 38 -10.56 -0.61 -7.83
CA ALA A 38 -11.49 -0.66 -8.94
C ALA A 38 -10.98 -1.54 -10.08
N GLU A 39 -11.88 -2.04 -10.93
CA GLU A 39 -11.54 -2.88 -12.10
C GLU A 39 -10.56 -2.15 -13.04
N SER A 40 -10.73 -0.84 -13.21
CA SER A 40 -9.84 -0.01 -14.02
C SER A 40 -8.40 0.04 -13.50
N ASN A 41 -8.13 -0.40 -12.27
CA ASN A 41 -6.79 -0.43 -11.67
C ASN A 41 -5.99 -1.70 -12.02
N ILE A 42 -6.67 -2.80 -12.41
CA ILE A 42 -6.06 -4.12 -12.67
C ILE A 42 -4.89 -4.04 -13.66
N ASN A 43 -4.98 -3.13 -14.63
CA ASN A 43 -3.95 -3.01 -15.66
C ASN A 43 -2.62 -2.39 -15.18
N ARG A 44 -2.54 -1.82 -13.96
CA ARG A 44 -1.37 -1.03 -13.54
C ARG A 44 -1.07 -0.99 -12.03
N GLN A 45 -1.98 -1.44 -11.17
CA GLN A 45 -1.80 -1.41 -9.71
C GLN A 45 -1.64 -2.83 -9.18
N LEU A 46 -0.57 -3.06 -8.40
CA LEU A 46 -0.25 -4.35 -7.81
C LEU A 46 -1.39 -4.97 -6.97
N PRO A 47 -2.11 -4.23 -6.09
CA PRO A 47 -3.16 -4.84 -5.26
C PRO A 47 -4.44 -5.17 -6.04
N ALA A 48 -4.58 -4.74 -7.30
CA ALA A 48 -5.80 -4.86 -8.06
C ALA A 48 -5.94 -6.25 -8.70
N LEU A 49 -6.57 -7.16 -7.97
CA LEU A 49 -6.94 -8.50 -8.42
C LEU A 49 -8.46 -8.60 -8.45
N SER A 50 -9.00 -9.54 -9.24
CA SER A 50 -10.46 -9.80 -9.24
C SER A 50 -10.99 -10.18 -7.85
N SER A 51 -10.15 -10.77 -7.00
CA SER A 51 -10.49 -11.17 -5.64
C SER A 51 -10.50 -10.02 -4.63
N THR A 52 -9.90 -8.87 -4.96
CA THR A 52 -9.73 -7.72 -4.04
C THR A 52 -10.52 -6.49 -4.47
N LEU A 53 -11.37 -6.62 -5.49
CA LEU A 53 -12.22 -5.52 -5.98
C LEU A 53 -13.14 -5.01 -4.86
N GLY A 54 -13.20 -3.68 -4.71
CA GLY A 54 -14.01 -3.01 -3.68
C GLY A 54 -13.35 -2.95 -2.30
N GLU A 55 -12.20 -3.59 -2.10
CA GLU A 55 -11.45 -3.48 -0.84
C GLU A 55 -10.58 -2.21 -0.81
N SER A 56 -10.29 -1.72 0.39
CA SER A 56 -9.40 -0.57 0.60
C SER A 56 -7.98 -0.90 0.11
N LYS A 57 -7.43 -0.03 -0.75
CA LYS A 57 -6.09 -0.25 -1.34
C LYS A 57 -5.02 -0.37 -0.26
N VAL A 58 -5.06 0.50 0.76
CA VAL A 58 -4.06 0.52 1.83
C VAL A 58 -4.13 -0.74 2.69
N LEU A 59 -5.33 -1.27 2.95
CA LEU A 59 -5.48 -2.48 3.77
C LEU A 59 -4.99 -3.71 3.02
N VAL A 60 -5.29 -3.83 1.73
CA VAL A 60 -4.82 -4.96 0.90
C VAL A 60 -3.30 -4.98 0.81
N VAL A 61 -2.66 -3.82 0.63
CA VAL A 61 -1.20 -3.77 0.63
C VAL A 61 -0.63 -4.00 2.01
N ALA A 62 -1.21 -3.45 3.08
CA ALA A 62 -0.74 -3.70 4.43
C ALA A 62 -0.73 -5.20 4.74
N GLN A 63 -1.81 -5.90 4.43
CA GLN A 63 -1.89 -7.35 4.59
C GLN A 63 -0.79 -8.05 3.77
N ARG A 64 -0.64 -7.67 2.50
CA ARG A 64 0.38 -8.24 1.62
C ARG A 64 1.81 -8.01 2.13
N LEU A 65 2.09 -6.84 2.71
CA LEU A 65 3.40 -6.53 3.29
C LEU A 65 3.67 -7.38 4.53
N HIS A 66 2.65 -7.61 5.37
CA HIS A 66 2.77 -8.53 6.51
C HIS A 66 2.99 -9.98 6.07
N ASP A 67 2.37 -10.42 4.98
CA ASP A 67 2.61 -11.75 4.40
C ASP A 67 4.05 -11.90 3.88
N ILE A 68 4.68 -10.80 3.43
CA ILE A 68 6.07 -10.77 2.93
C ILE A 68 7.08 -10.68 4.07
N ASN A 69 6.83 -9.80 5.03
CA ASN A 69 7.70 -9.52 6.16
C ASN A 69 6.85 -9.35 7.43
N PRO A 70 6.67 -10.40 8.25
CA PRO A 70 5.84 -10.33 9.45
C PRO A 70 6.28 -9.29 10.47
N ASP A 71 7.56 -8.90 10.46
CA ASP A 71 8.14 -7.93 11.37
C ASP A 71 7.98 -6.47 10.89
N VAL A 72 7.42 -6.25 9.69
CA VAL A 72 7.20 -4.90 9.17
C VAL A 72 6.10 -4.19 9.95
N VAL A 73 6.35 -2.95 10.35
CA VAL A 73 5.33 -2.09 10.94
C VAL A 73 4.67 -1.30 9.81
N VAL A 74 3.40 -1.60 9.52
CA VAL A 74 2.60 -0.86 8.53
C VAL A 74 1.63 0.08 9.22
N ASN A 75 1.76 1.37 8.93
CA ASN A 75 0.76 2.37 9.33
C ASN A 75 -0.15 2.64 8.12
N ALA A 76 -1.30 1.97 8.06
CA ALA A 76 -2.31 2.21 7.03
C ALA A 76 -3.26 3.34 7.49
N ILE A 77 -3.29 4.44 6.73
CA ILE A 77 -4.17 5.58 6.98
C ILE A 77 -5.16 5.64 5.82
N ASP A 78 -6.40 5.26 6.10
CA ASP A 78 -7.52 5.34 5.16
C ASP A 78 -8.20 6.71 5.32
N ASP A 79 -7.45 7.78 5.06
CA ASP A 79 -7.90 9.16 5.23
C ASP A 79 -7.10 10.12 4.33
N PHE A 80 -7.60 11.34 4.17
CA PHE A 80 -6.86 12.40 3.48
C PHE A 80 -5.58 12.71 4.24
N PHE A 81 -4.48 12.86 3.51
CA PHE A 81 -3.29 13.49 4.04
C PHE A 81 -3.57 15.00 4.18
N ASP A 82 -4.05 15.43 5.35
CA ASP A 82 -4.08 16.86 5.65
C ASP A 82 -2.63 17.30 5.92
N CYS A 83 -2.01 17.92 4.92
CA CYS A 83 -0.70 18.56 5.09
C CYS A 83 -0.91 19.87 5.85
N ARG A 84 -0.95 19.78 7.18
CA ARG A 84 -0.71 20.90 8.09
C ARG A 84 0.41 20.56 9.06
#